data_AF-A0A8T1RXZ0-F1
#
_entry.id   AF-A0A8T1RXZ0-F1
#
_cell.length_a   1.000
_cell.length_b   1.000
_cell.length_c   1.000
_cell.angle_alpha   90.00
_cell.angle_beta   90.00
_cell.angle_gamma   90.00
#
_symmetry.space_group_name_H-M   'P 1'
#
loop_
_entity.id
_entity.type
_entity.pdbx_description
1 polymer ?
#
loop_
_entity_poly.entity_id
_entity_poly.type
_entity_poly.pdbx_seq_one_letter_code
_entity_poly.pdbx_strand_id
1 'polypeptide(L)'
;LVARPAPSPPRDVSSVEVLMNYHQGLKSEIEARSQSIAACVELGKTLVLNRSPAAEEIKEHLERLTAKKKELTEKWDKHWEWLQQMLEVHQFAQEAVVADAWLTAQEPLLKSRNMGSSVDEVEQLIRRHEAFRKAASSWEERFSSLRRLTTVRGGQATGP
;
A
#
# COMPACT_ATOMS: atom_id res chain seq x y z
N LEU A 1 -30.39 3.30 10.17
CA LEU A 1 -28.93 3.22 10.04
C LEU A 1 -28.61 3.34 8.56
N VAL A 2 -28.24 4.55 8.12
CA VAL A 2 -27.91 4.82 6.71
C VAL A 2 -26.71 3.96 6.35
N ALA A 3 -26.87 3.08 5.37
CA ALA A 3 -25.77 2.33 4.77
C ALA A 3 -24.76 3.36 4.26
N ARG A 4 -23.61 3.47 4.95
CA ARG A 4 -22.52 4.32 4.52
C ARG A 4 -22.09 3.80 3.15
N PRO A 5 -22.14 4.61 2.08
CA PRO A 5 -21.68 4.16 0.76
C PRO A 5 -20.26 3.63 0.90
N ALA A 6 -19.96 2.53 0.20
CA ALA A 6 -18.62 1.97 0.16
C ALA A 6 -17.62 3.12 -0.11
N PRO A 7 -16.54 3.24 0.68
CA PRO A 7 -15.58 4.32 0.49
C PRO A 7 -15.15 4.32 -0.97
N SER A 8 -15.29 5.46 -1.65
CA SER A 8 -14.83 5.59 -3.02
C SER A 8 -13.35 5.21 -3.07
N PRO A 9 -12.90 4.46 -4.10
CA PRO A 9 -11.51 4.10 -4.22
C PRO A 9 -10.62 5.36 -4.19
N PRO A 10 -9.48 5.32 -3.49
CA PRO A 10 -8.56 6.44 -3.41
C PRO A 10 -8.06 6.83 -4.79
N ARG A 11 -7.87 8.14 -5.00
CA ARG A 11 -7.59 8.73 -6.32
C ARG A 11 -6.11 9.02 -6.55
N ASP A 12 -5.35 9.16 -5.47
CA ASP A 12 -3.92 9.47 -5.45
C ASP A 12 -3.26 9.01 -4.15
N VAL A 13 -1.93 9.08 -4.08
CA VAL A 13 -1.12 8.69 -2.90
C VAL A 13 -1.60 9.35 -1.61
N SER A 14 -1.86 10.66 -1.63
CA SER A 14 -2.28 11.42 -0.45
C SER A 14 -3.63 10.91 0.08
N SER A 15 -4.58 10.65 -0.80
CA SER A 15 -5.88 10.09 -0.42
C SER A 15 -5.76 8.69 0.20
N VAL A 16 -4.83 7.86 -0.27
CA VAL A 16 -4.54 6.55 0.35
C VAL A 16 -3.96 6.74 1.74
N GLU A 17 -2.96 7.61 1.91
CA GLU A 17 -2.29 7.86 3.18
C GLU A 17 -3.26 8.38 4.27
N VAL A 18 -4.19 9.26 3.90
CA VAL A 18 -5.26 9.73 4.80
C VAL A 18 -6.13 8.55 5.28
N LEU A 19 -6.54 7.67 4.36
CA LEU A 19 -7.33 6.49 4.71
C LEU A 19 -6.54 5.51 5.58
N MET A 20 -5.24 5.33 5.31
CA MET A 20 -4.35 4.49 6.11
C MET A 20 -4.21 5.02 7.54
N ASN A 21 -4.01 6.33 7.70
CA ASN A 21 -3.94 6.96 9.03
C ASN A 21 -5.24 6.79 9.81
N TYR A 22 -6.38 6.98 9.15
CA TYR A 22 -7.68 6.71 9.76
C TYR A 22 -7.84 5.24 10.17
N HIS A 23 -7.43 4.31 9.31
CA HIS A 23 -7.51 2.87 9.58
C HIS A 23 -6.59 2.42 10.72
N GLN A 24 -5.42 3.03 10.86
CA GLN A 24 -4.55 2.85 12.04
C GLN A 24 -5.22 3.36 13.32
N GLY A 25 -5.97 4.47 13.26
CA GLY A 25 -6.82 4.93 14.37
C GLY A 25 -7.82 3.85 14.82
N LEU A 26 -8.50 3.20 13.87
CA LEU A 26 -9.40 2.08 14.15
C LEU A 26 -8.66 0.89 14.80
N LYS A 27 -7.40 0.64 14.42
CA LYS A 27 -6.60 -0.42 15.04
C LYS A 27 -6.37 -0.16 16.52
N SER A 28 -5.99 1.07 16.86
CA SER A 28 -5.79 1.50 18.24
C SER A 28 -7.05 1.33 19.07
N GLU A 29 -8.23 1.67 18.51
CA GLU A 29 -9.51 1.45 19.20
C GLU A 29 -9.83 -0.05 19.41
N ILE A 30 -9.53 -0.90 18.42
CA ILE A 30 -9.71 -2.36 18.52
C ILE A 30 -8.78 -2.94 19.60
N GLU A 31 -7.54 -2.47 19.66
CA GLU A 31 -6.53 -2.92 20.63
C GLU A 31 -6.90 -2.48 22.04
N ALA A 32 -7.33 -1.23 22.22
CA ALA A 32 -7.81 -0.71 23.50
C ALA A 32 -8.98 -1.54 24.05
N ARG A 33 -9.93 -1.94 23.18
CA ARG A 33 -11.08 -2.78 23.57
C ARG A 33 -10.71 -4.26 23.76
N SER A 34 -9.60 -4.71 23.18
CA SER A 34 -9.22 -6.13 23.20
C SER A 34 -8.91 -6.64 24.60
N GLN A 35 -8.39 -5.80 25.48
CA GLN A 35 -8.13 -6.13 26.89
C GLN A 35 -9.44 -6.35 27.65
N SER A 36 -10.42 -5.45 27.51
CA SER A 36 -11.73 -5.58 28.14
C SER A 36 -12.50 -6.81 27.64
N ILE A 37 -12.41 -7.11 26.33
CA ILE A 37 -13.00 -8.33 25.78
C ILE A 37 -12.33 -9.58 26.37
N ALA A 38 -11.01 -9.58 26.52
CA ALA A 38 -10.29 -10.70 27.13
C ALA A 38 -10.72 -10.92 28.59
N ALA A 39 -10.83 -9.85 29.38
CA ALA A 39 -11.30 -9.92 30.76
C ALA A 39 -12.75 -10.45 30.86
N CYS A 40 -13.64 -9.99 29.97
CA CYS A 40 -15.01 -10.49 29.89
C CYS A 40 -15.06 -11.99 29.57
N VAL A 41 -14.20 -12.44 28.64
CA VAL A 41 -14.09 -13.86 28.28
C VAL A 41 -13.60 -14.70 29.46
N GLU A 42 -12.59 -14.26 30.20
CA GLU A 42 -12.08 -14.99 31.36
C GLU A 42 -13.09 -15.05 32.51
N LEU A 43 -13.82 -13.95 32.77
CA LEU A 43 -14.91 -13.95 33.74
C LEU A 43 -16.01 -14.94 33.34
N GLY A 44 -16.43 -14.92 32.07
CA GLY A 44 -17.45 -15.84 31.57
C GLY A 44 -17.03 -17.31 31.69
N LYS A 45 -15.78 -17.65 31.34
CA LYS A 45 -15.23 -19.00 31.53
C LYS A 45 -15.28 -19.43 32.99
N THR A 46 -14.94 -18.53 33.91
CA THR A 46 -15.00 -18.79 35.36
C THR A 46 -16.42 -19.08 35.84
N LEU A 47 -17.42 -18.33 35.36
CA LEU A 47 -18.83 -18.55 35.70
C LEU A 47 -19.37 -19.88 35.17
N VAL A 48 -18.94 -20.29 33.97
CA VAL A 48 -19.26 -21.61 33.40
C VAL A 48 -18.63 -22.73 34.24
N LEU A 49 -17.36 -22.58 34.64
CA LEU A 49 -16.66 -23.56 35.47
C LEU A 49 -17.34 -23.76 36.83
N ASN A 50 -17.83 -22.68 37.43
CA ASN A 50 -18.55 -22.69 38.70
C ASN A 50 -19.99 -23.23 38.61
N ARG A 51 -20.38 -23.80 37.46
CA ARG A 51 -21.70 -24.40 37.22
C ARG A 51 -22.86 -23.42 37.50
N SER A 52 -22.71 -22.18 37.04
CA SER A 52 -23.79 -21.19 37.07
C SER A 52 -25.07 -21.77 36.44
N PRO A 53 -26.28 -21.48 36.97
CA PRO A 53 -27.54 -21.88 36.35
C PRO A 53 -27.70 -21.40 34.90
N ALA A 54 -26.99 -20.33 34.53
CA ALA A 54 -26.97 -19.74 33.18
C ALA A 54 -25.75 -20.15 32.34
N ALA A 55 -25.02 -21.22 32.71
CA ALA A 55 -23.76 -21.60 32.06
C ALA A 55 -23.87 -21.79 30.54
N GLU A 56 -24.98 -22.37 30.05
CA GLU A 56 -25.17 -22.61 28.61
C GLU A 56 -25.36 -21.29 27.84
N GLU A 57 -26.17 -20.39 28.38
CA GLU A 57 -26.38 -19.05 27.81
C GLU A 57 -25.07 -18.24 27.80
N ILE A 58 -24.30 -18.29 28.91
CA ILE A 58 -22.99 -17.64 29.01
C ILE A 58 -22.04 -18.18 27.94
N LYS A 59 -22.00 -19.50 27.74
CA LYS A 59 -21.13 -20.12 26.73
C LYS A 59 -21.48 -19.66 25.32
N GLU A 60 -22.76 -19.62 24.96
CA GLU A 60 -23.22 -19.14 23.65
C GLU A 60 -22.80 -17.67 23.43
N HIS A 61 -22.96 -16.82 24.44
CA HIS A 61 -22.53 -15.42 24.36
C HIS A 61 -21.01 -15.27 24.20
N LEU A 62 -20.22 -16.09 24.89
CA LEU A 62 -18.75 -16.08 24.78
C LEU A 62 -18.29 -16.51 23.38
N GLU A 63 -18.90 -17.55 22.82
CA GLU A 63 -18.61 -18.01 21.46
C GLU A 63 -18.92 -16.91 20.44
N ARG A 64 -20.10 -16.28 20.57
CA ARG A 64 -20.52 -15.17 19.70
C ARG A 64 -19.58 -13.96 19.81
N LEU A 65 -19.19 -13.59 21.03
CA LEU A 65 -18.25 -12.48 21.28
C LEU A 65 -16.88 -12.76 20.65
N THR A 66 -16.36 -13.97 20.81
CA THR A 66 -15.06 -14.38 20.26
C THR A 66 -15.10 -14.41 18.73
N ALA A 67 -16.17 -14.96 18.15
CA ALA A 67 -16.38 -14.97 16.70
C ALA A 67 -16.46 -13.54 16.13
N LYS A 68 -17.18 -12.62 16.79
CA LYS A 68 -17.28 -11.22 16.34
C LYS A 68 -15.96 -10.47 16.48
N LYS A 69 -15.18 -10.72 17.53
CA LYS A 69 -13.82 -10.15 17.67
C LYS A 69 -12.94 -10.62 16.52
N LYS A 70 -12.94 -11.92 16.20
CA LYS A 70 -12.17 -12.49 15.08
C LYS A 70 -12.58 -11.88 13.75
N GLU A 71 -13.88 -11.83 13.47
CA GLU A 71 -14.43 -11.23 12.24
C GLU A 71 -14.01 -9.76 12.08
N LEU A 72 -14.00 -8.99 13.18
CA LEU A 72 -13.56 -7.59 13.17
C LEU A 72 -12.08 -7.46 12.83
N THR A 73 -11.21 -8.28 13.45
CA THR A 73 -9.78 -8.28 13.17
C THR A 73 -9.50 -8.66 11.72
N GLU A 74 -10.13 -9.73 11.21
CA GLU A 74 -9.98 -10.15 9.81
C GLU A 74 -10.44 -9.08 8.81
N LYS A 75 -11.55 -8.38 9.08
CA LYS A 75 -12.00 -7.27 8.24
C LYS A 75 -11.03 -6.09 8.25
N TRP A 76 -10.44 -5.80 9.40
CA TRP A 76 -9.43 -4.76 9.51
C TRP A 76 -8.17 -5.14 8.73
N ASP A 77 -7.66 -6.36 8.89
CA ASP A 77 -6.45 -6.84 8.21
C ASP A 77 -6.63 -6.84 6.68
N LYS A 78 -7.76 -7.38 6.19
CA LYS A 78 -8.08 -7.39 4.74
C LYS A 78 -8.15 -5.99 4.14
N HIS A 79 -8.74 -5.03 4.86
CA HIS A 79 -8.80 -3.65 4.37
C HIS A 79 -7.43 -2.98 4.41
N TRP A 80 -6.59 -3.30 5.40
CA TRP A 80 -5.23 -2.79 5.49
C TRP A 80 -4.38 -3.28 4.32
N GLU A 81 -4.41 -4.57 4.01
CA GLU A 81 -3.73 -5.14 2.82
C GLU A 81 -4.16 -4.44 1.54
N TRP A 82 -5.47 -4.21 1.38
CA TRP A 82 -6.00 -3.49 0.22
C TRP A 82 -5.48 -2.04 0.15
N LEU A 83 -5.43 -1.31 1.27
CA LEU A 83 -4.86 0.04 1.30
C LEU A 83 -3.38 0.05 0.93
N GLN A 84 -2.60 -0.92 1.41
CA GLN A 84 -1.19 -1.06 1.04
C GLN A 84 -1.03 -1.31 -0.47
N GLN A 85 -1.86 -2.19 -1.04
CA GLN A 85 -1.88 -2.42 -2.48
C GLN A 85 -2.26 -1.15 -3.26
N MET A 86 -3.22 -0.36 -2.77
CA MET A 86 -3.58 0.92 -3.41
C MET A 86 -2.45 1.93 -3.33
N LEU A 87 -1.73 2.01 -2.21
CA LEU A 87 -0.58 2.89 -2.06
C LEU A 87 0.49 2.57 -3.09
N GLU A 88 0.82 1.29 -3.23
CA GLU A 88 1.79 0.82 -4.23
C GLU A 88 1.37 1.12 -5.67
N VAL A 89 0.08 0.97 -6.02
CA VAL A 89 -0.41 1.33 -7.38
C VAL A 89 -0.10 2.78 -7.66
N HIS A 90 -0.51 3.66 -6.73
CA HIS A 90 -0.48 5.09 -6.96
C HIS A 90 0.95 5.64 -6.96
N GLN A 91 1.82 5.12 -6.08
CA GLN A 91 3.25 5.42 -6.09
C GLN A 91 3.90 4.97 -7.40
N PHE A 92 3.62 3.74 -7.85
CA PHE A 92 4.12 3.24 -9.12
C PHE A 92 3.66 4.10 -10.30
N ALA A 93 2.37 4.44 -10.36
CA ALA A 93 1.81 5.26 -11.42
C ALA A 93 2.47 6.64 -11.48
N GLN A 94 2.69 7.27 -10.33
CA GLN A 94 3.39 8.55 -10.24
C GLN A 94 4.85 8.44 -10.71
N GLU A 95 5.58 7.42 -10.26
CA GLU A 95 6.96 7.19 -10.68
C GLU A 95 7.07 6.90 -12.18
N ALA A 96 6.11 6.14 -12.74
CA ALA A 96 6.06 5.83 -14.17
C ALA A 96 5.84 7.08 -15.02
N VAL A 97 4.92 7.97 -14.62
CA VAL A 97 4.70 9.27 -15.30
C VAL A 97 5.97 10.12 -15.25
N VAL A 98 6.66 10.16 -14.11
CA VAL A 98 7.90 10.91 -13.95
C VAL A 98 9.02 10.35 -14.83
N ALA A 99 9.12 9.03 -14.94
CA ALA A 99 10.09 8.36 -15.81
C ALA A 99 9.79 8.58 -17.30
N ASP A 100 8.52 8.49 -17.71
CA ASP A 100 8.08 8.74 -19.08
C ASP A 100 8.36 10.18 -19.53
N ALA A 101 8.05 11.16 -18.65
CA ALA A 101 8.35 12.56 -18.90
C ALA A 101 9.86 12.80 -19.05
N TRP A 102 10.69 12.14 -18.22
CA TRP A 102 12.14 12.22 -18.33
C TRP A 102 12.65 11.64 -19.66
N LEU A 103 12.18 10.45 -20.06
CA LEU A 103 12.57 9.80 -21.32
C LEU A 103 12.16 10.66 -22.53
N THR A 104 10.94 11.17 -22.53
CA THR A 104 10.44 12.07 -23.58
C THR A 104 11.30 13.32 -23.71
N ALA A 105 11.75 13.90 -22.59
CA ALA A 105 12.65 15.06 -22.61
C ALA A 105 14.05 14.75 -23.19
N GLN A 106 14.50 13.49 -23.16
CA GLN A 106 15.78 13.08 -23.76
C GLN A 106 15.68 12.78 -25.27
N GLU A 107 14.47 12.53 -25.78
CA GLU A 107 14.25 12.10 -27.15
C GLU A 107 14.84 13.03 -28.23
N PRO A 108 14.75 14.37 -28.12
CA PRO A 108 15.34 15.28 -29.11
C PRO A 108 16.88 15.19 -29.15
N LEU A 109 17.51 14.97 -27.99
CA LEU A 109 18.95 14.80 -27.90
C LEU A 109 19.40 13.51 -28.58
N LEU A 110 18.66 12.41 -28.36
CA LEU A 110 18.98 11.10 -28.91
C LEU A 110 18.69 10.99 -30.42
N LYS A 111 17.69 11.72 -30.92
CA LYS A 111 17.35 11.75 -32.36
C LYS A 111 18.24 12.69 -33.17
N SER A 112 18.98 13.59 -32.53
CA SER A 112 19.88 14.52 -33.20
C SER A 112 20.98 13.76 -33.96
N ARG A 113 21.11 14.03 -35.27
CA ARG A 113 22.23 13.59 -36.10
C ARG A 113 23.32 14.66 -36.23
N ASN A 114 23.21 15.76 -35.50
CA ASN A 114 24.20 16.83 -35.53
C ASN A 114 25.52 16.34 -34.93
N MET A 115 26.59 16.39 -35.73
CA MET A 115 27.95 16.00 -35.33
C MET A 115 28.84 17.20 -35.03
N GLY A 116 28.32 18.44 -35.14
CA GLY A 116 29.11 19.66 -35.04
C GLY A 116 29.91 19.94 -36.31
N SER A 117 30.18 21.22 -36.57
CA SER A 117 30.94 21.72 -37.71
C SER A 117 32.27 22.36 -37.30
N SER A 118 32.52 22.49 -36.00
CA SER A 118 33.75 23.02 -35.42
C SER A 118 34.19 22.19 -34.19
N VAL A 119 35.47 22.33 -33.82
CA VAL A 119 36.01 21.67 -32.61
C VAL A 119 35.23 22.08 -31.37
N ASP A 120 34.87 23.37 -31.24
CA ASP A 120 34.10 23.87 -30.11
C ASP A 120 32.69 23.27 -30.06
N GLU A 121 32.00 23.18 -31.20
CA GLU A 121 30.67 22.53 -31.28
C GLU A 121 30.74 21.03 -30.93
N VAL A 122 31.78 20.33 -31.39
CA VAL A 122 32.00 18.92 -31.05
C VAL A 122 32.27 18.74 -29.55
N GLU A 123 33.10 19.60 -28.94
CA GLU A 123 33.35 19.55 -27.49
C GLU A 123 32.07 19.80 -26.68
N GLN A 124 31.24 20.76 -27.11
CA GLN A 124 29.94 21.01 -26.47
C GLN A 124 29.00 19.79 -26.58
N LEU A 125 28.96 19.12 -27.74
CA LEU A 125 28.19 17.89 -27.93
C LEU A 125 28.69 16.76 -27.02
N ILE A 126 30.01 16.59 -26.87
CA ILE A 126 30.61 15.60 -25.97
C ILE A 126 30.19 15.88 -24.51
N ARG A 127 30.39 17.11 -24.02
CA ARG A 127 30.01 17.49 -22.64
C ARG A 127 28.52 17.25 -22.38
N ARG A 128 27.67 17.56 -23.36
CA ARG A 128 26.22 17.33 -23.28
C ARG A 128 25.89 15.83 -23.22
N HIS A 129 26.59 15.01 -24.00
CA HIS A 129 26.41 13.56 -23.98
C HIS A 129 26.89 12.92 -22.68
N GLU A 130 28.01 13.39 -22.11
CA GLU A 130 28.50 12.95 -20.80
C GLU A 130 27.51 13.28 -19.68
N ALA A 131 26.95 14.50 -19.71
CA ALA A 131 25.90 14.90 -18.76
C ALA A 131 24.67 14.00 -18.87
N PHE A 132 24.24 13.66 -20.09
CA PHE A 132 23.17 12.68 -20.33
C PHE A 132 23.50 11.30 -19.73
N ARG A 133 24.71 10.76 -19.98
CA ARG A 133 25.12 9.45 -19.45
C ARG A 133 25.13 9.44 -17.92
N LYS A 134 25.60 10.52 -17.29
CA LYS A 134 25.58 10.66 -15.84
C LYS A 134 24.14 10.69 -15.32
N ALA A 135 23.26 11.46 -15.95
CA ALA A 135 21.84 11.46 -15.60
C ALA A 135 21.23 10.06 -15.79
N ALA A 136 21.43 9.40 -16.92
CA ALA A 136 20.92 8.06 -17.18
C ALA A 136 21.38 7.05 -16.11
N SER A 137 22.65 7.09 -15.71
CA SER A 137 23.16 6.21 -14.63
C SER A 137 22.46 6.46 -13.28
N SER A 138 22.13 7.71 -12.95
CA SER A 138 21.36 8.02 -11.74
C SER A 138 19.90 7.57 -11.80
N TRP A 139 19.35 7.40 -13.01
CA TRP A 139 17.99 6.94 -13.22
C TRP A 139 17.86 5.41 -13.23
N GLU A 140 18.95 4.67 -13.40
CA GLU A 140 18.94 3.18 -13.39
C GLU A 140 18.33 2.60 -12.10
N GLU A 141 18.61 3.22 -10.95
CA GLU A 141 18.03 2.83 -9.66
C GLU A 141 16.51 3.06 -9.60
N ARG A 142 16.02 4.16 -10.23
CA ARG A 142 14.59 4.45 -10.33
C ARG A 142 13.87 3.45 -11.25
N PHE A 143 14.47 3.14 -12.41
CA PHE A 143 13.92 2.12 -13.31
C PHE A 143 13.93 0.72 -12.68
N SER A 144 14.97 0.39 -11.92
CA SER A 144 15.05 -0.87 -11.18
C SER A 144 13.97 -0.96 -10.09
N SER A 145 13.67 0.15 -9.41
CA SER A 145 12.57 0.24 -8.43
C SER A 145 11.19 0.03 -9.08
N LEU A 146 10.94 0.70 -10.21
CA LEU A 146 9.73 0.50 -11.03
C LEU A 146 9.56 -0.97 -11.48
N ARG A 147 10.65 -1.62 -11.93
CA ARG A 147 10.65 -3.02 -12.39
C ARG A 147 10.35 -4.01 -11.26
N ARG A 148 10.80 -3.72 -10.04
CA ARG A 148 10.49 -4.55 -8.86
C ARG A 148 9.01 -4.49 -8.52
N LEU A 149 8.41 -3.29 -8.54
CA LEU A 149 6.99 -3.08 -8.23
C LEU A 149 6.04 -3.78 -9.23
N THR A 150 6.42 -3.88 -10.51
CA THR A 150 5.63 -4.59 -11.53
C THR A 150 5.74 -6.12 -11.43
N THR A 151 6.91 -6.64 -11.07
CA THR A 151 7.15 -8.09 -10.97
C THR A 151 6.39 -8.72 -9.79
N VAL A 152 6.29 -8.00 -8.66
CA VAL A 152 5.57 -8.48 -7.47
C VAL A 152 4.06 -8.65 -7.74
N ARG A 153 3.47 -7.83 -8.62
CA ARG A 153 2.06 -7.95 -9.01
C ARG A 153 1.79 -9.05 -10.04
N GLY A 154 2.74 -9.31 -10.94
CA GLY A 154 2.61 -10.38 -11.94
C GLY A 154 2.58 -11.78 -11.33
N GLY A 155 3.15 -11.96 -10.12
CA GLY A 155 3.24 -13.26 -9.44
C GLY A 155 2.03 -13.68 -8.59
N GLN A 156 1.11 -12.76 -8.27
CA GLN A 156 -0.08 -13.08 -7.44
C GLN A 156 -1.37 -13.26 -8.24
N ALA A 157 -1.34 -13.10 -9.57
CA ALA A 157 -2.53 -13.21 -10.42
C ALA A 157 -2.83 -14.63 -10.95
N THR A 158 -2.21 -15.67 -10.40
CA THR A 158 -2.50 -17.07 -10.80
C THR A 158 -2.64 -17.98 -9.57
N GLY A 159 -3.84 -18.02 -9.02
CA GLY A 159 -4.34 -19.12 -8.20
C GLY A 159 -5.72 -19.50 -8.75
N PRO A 160 -6.07 -20.81 -8.79
CA PRO A 160 -7.16 -21.36 -9.59
C PRO A 160 -8.54 -20.80 -9.26
#